data_AF-A0AAE9KM35-F1
#
_entry.id   AF-A0AAE9KM35-F1
#
_cell.length_a   1.000
_cell.length_b   1.000
_cell.length_c   1.000
_cell.angle_alpha   90.00
_cell.angle_beta   90.00
_cell.angle_gamma   90.00
#
_symmetry.space_group_name_H-M   'P 1'
#
loop_
_entity.id
_entity.type
_entity.pdbx_description
1 polymer ?
#
loop_
_entity_poly.entity_id
_entity_poly.type
_entity_poly.pdbx_seq_one_letter_code
_entity_poly.pdbx_strand_id
1 'polypeptide(L)'
;MLPIQEIEISTKNKRLFFVHLEKWAESNFECKLAVINLGSGLTANASFCPLAKGATALDAFKALVTGLRSKLDRLDTTDSIEVVNNPCNTEFVSAPEQQQVLGQKVVVQVNGVDV
;
A
#
# COMPACT_ATOMS: atom_id res chain seq x y z
N MET A 1 -10.24 -20.05 -1.16
CA MET A 1 -9.77 -18.73 -0.67
C MET A 1 -9.07 -18.04 -1.82
N LEU A 2 -9.31 -16.74 -2.04
CA LEU A 2 -8.56 -15.95 -3.01
C LEU A 2 -7.13 -15.74 -2.48
N PRO A 3 -6.08 -15.99 -3.27
CA PRO A 3 -4.73 -15.67 -2.87
C PRO A 3 -4.61 -14.16 -2.59
N ILE A 4 -4.09 -13.80 -1.42
CA ILE A 4 -3.99 -12.43 -0.90
C ILE A 4 -2.59 -12.16 -0.37
N GLN A 5 -2.11 -10.93 -0.58
CA GLN A 5 -0.96 -10.36 0.11
C GLN A 5 -1.42 -9.13 0.89
N GLU A 6 -1.08 -9.11 2.17
CA GLU A 6 -1.34 -7.98 3.06
C GLU A 6 -0.10 -7.07 3.10
N ILE A 7 -0.33 -5.77 3.05
CA ILE A 7 0.71 -4.75 3.12
C ILE A 7 0.22 -3.63 4.05
N GLU A 8 1.07 -3.22 4.98
CA GLU A 8 0.85 -2.10 5.86
C GLU A 8 1.69 -0.92 5.37
N ILE A 9 1.08 0.26 5.26
CA ILE A 9 1.77 1.49 4.87
C ILE A 9 1.61 2.52 5.98
N SER A 10 2.73 3.05 6.45
CA SER A 10 2.80 4.14 7.43
C SER A 10 3.39 5.38 6.80
N THR A 11 2.83 6.55 7.13
CA THR A 11 3.34 7.85 6.69
C THR A 11 4.08 8.57 7.80
N LYS A 12 4.82 9.63 7.43
CA LYS A 12 5.54 10.48 8.39
C LYS A 12 4.62 11.07 9.46
N ASN A 13 3.39 11.42 9.08
CA ASN A 13 2.39 11.94 10.01
C ASN A 13 1.59 10.83 10.72
N LYS A 14 2.13 9.61 10.76
CA LYS A 14 1.60 8.45 11.51
C LYS A 14 0.20 8.03 11.08
N ARG A 15 -0.15 8.27 9.81
CA ARG A 15 -1.34 7.67 9.19
C ARG A 15 -1.04 6.22 8.84
N LEU A 16 -2.00 5.34 9.08
CA LEU A 16 -1.86 3.91 8.84
C LEU A 16 -2.83 3.44 7.77
N PHE A 17 -2.32 2.65 6.85
CA PHE A 17 -3.04 2.15 5.70
C PHE A 17 -2.85 0.64 5.61
N PHE A 18 -3.94 -0.11 5.50
CA PHE A 18 -3.93 -1.55 5.30
C PHE A 18 -4.34 -1.85 3.88
N VAL A 19 -3.49 -2.59 3.18
CA VAL A 19 -3.64 -2.90 1.76
C VAL A 19 -3.82 -4.39 1.62
N HIS A 20 -4.88 -4.78 0.91
CA HIS A 20 -5.09 -6.16 0.49
C HIS A 20 -4.88 -6.23 -1.02
N LEU A 21 -3.81 -6.89 -1.44
CA LEU A 21 -3.53 -7.20 -2.84
C LEU A 21 -4.10 -8.59 -3.15
N GLU A 22 -5.17 -8.63 -3.92
CA GLU A 22 -5.93 -9.85 -4.19
C GLU A 22 -5.76 -10.28 -5.65
N LYS A 23 -5.51 -11.59 -5.87
CA LYS A 23 -5.48 -12.18 -7.21
C LYS A 23 -6.87 -12.74 -7.57
N TRP A 24 -7.55 -12.10 -8.50
CA TRP A 24 -8.89 -12.49 -8.96
C TRP A 24 -8.87 -13.43 -10.17
N ALA A 25 -7.92 -13.23 -11.08
CA ALA A 25 -7.66 -14.09 -12.23
C ALA A 25 -6.16 -14.08 -12.55
N GLU A 26 -5.72 -14.86 -13.54
CA GLU A 26 -4.30 -14.90 -13.94
C GLU A 26 -3.74 -13.51 -14.27
N SER A 27 -4.55 -12.67 -14.92
CA SER A 27 -4.20 -11.32 -15.36
C SER A 27 -5.07 -10.24 -14.70
N ASN A 28 -5.57 -10.49 -13.49
CA ASN A 28 -6.38 -9.51 -12.75
C ASN A 28 -6.02 -9.49 -11.27
N PHE A 29 -5.38 -8.39 -10.86
CA PHE A 29 -5.04 -8.07 -9.49
C PHE A 29 -5.75 -6.80 -9.06
N GLU A 30 -6.26 -6.80 -7.83
CA GLU A 30 -6.90 -5.63 -7.22
C GLU A 30 -6.25 -5.29 -5.89
N CYS A 31 -6.06 -4.00 -5.62
CA CYS A 31 -5.67 -3.49 -4.30
C CYS A 31 -6.89 -2.86 -3.63
N LYS A 32 -7.25 -3.39 -2.46
CA LYS A 32 -8.18 -2.74 -1.53
C LYS A 32 -7.37 -1.98 -0.50
N LEU A 33 -7.80 -0.78 -0.13
CA LEU A 33 -7.13 0.07 0.85
C LEU A 33 -8.10 0.40 1.97
N ALA A 34 -7.80 -0.01 3.19
CA ALA A 34 -8.41 0.51 4.40
C ALA A 34 -7.48 1.55 5.03
N VAL A 35 -8.05 2.61 5.60
CA VAL A 35 -7.31 3.68 6.24
C VAL A 35 -7.73 3.83 7.68
N ILE A 36 -6.74 3.82 8.58
CA ILE A 36 -6.91 4.12 9.99
C ILE A 36 -6.23 5.46 10.26
N ASN A 37 -6.98 6.38 10.87
CA ASN A 37 -6.51 7.68 11.33
C ASN A 37 -6.00 8.62 10.21
N LEU A 38 -6.92 9.31 9.54
CA LEU A 38 -6.62 10.32 8.51
C LEU A 38 -6.23 11.70 9.10
N GLY A 39 -6.18 11.84 10.43
CA GLY A 39 -5.97 13.09 11.14
C GLY A 39 -7.25 13.87 11.46
N SER A 40 -7.10 15.04 12.08
CA SER A 40 -8.19 15.91 12.52
C SER A 40 -8.91 16.56 11.33
N GLY A 41 -9.81 15.82 10.69
CA GLY A 41 -10.62 16.35 9.57
C GLY A 41 -11.47 15.32 8.82
N LEU A 42 -11.22 14.02 8.99
CA LEU A 42 -11.99 12.97 8.35
C LEU A 42 -12.38 11.91 9.39
N THR A 43 -13.63 11.44 9.34
CA THR A 43 -14.10 10.34 10.18
C THR A 43 -13.19 9.14 9.98
N ALA A 44 -12.57 8.69 11.06
CA ALA A 44 -11.66 7.56 11.09
C ALA A 44 -12.35 6.31 10.53
N ASN A 45 -11.60 5.50 9.79
CA ASN A 45 -11.99 4.26 9.10
C ASN A 45 -12.72 4.49 7.77
N ALA A 46 -11.94 4.58 6.70
CA ALA A 46 -12.45 4.57 5.33
C ALA A 46 -11.86 3.37 4.58
N SER A 47 -12.72 2.59 3.91
CA SER A 47 -12.31 1.50 3.03
C SER A 47 -12.58 1.89 1.57
N PHE A 48 -11.54 1.77 0.74
CA PHE A 48 -11.58 2.03 -0.69
C PHE A 48 -11.39 0.70 -1.42
N CYS A 49 -12.44 0.25 -2.11
CA CYS A 49 -12.43 -1.06 -2.76
C CYS A 49 -13.13 -1.03 -4.13
N PRO A 50 -12.43 -1.38 -5.22
CA PRO A 50 -10.97 -1.45 -5.36
C PRO A 50 -10.38 -0.04 -5.46
N LEU A 51 -9.26 0.21 -4.80
CA LEU A 51 -8.55 1.48 -4.95
C LEU A 51 -7.67 1.49 -6.21
N ALA A 52 -7.10 0.34 -6.57
CA ALA A 52 -6.28 0.18 -7.76
C ALA A 52 -6.47 -1.22 -8.37
N LYS A 53 -6.19 -1.33 -9.67
CA LYS A 53 -6.20 -2.60 -10.41
C LYS A 53 -4.96 -2.68 -11.30
N GLY A 54 -4.57 -3.90 -11.66
CA GLY A 54 -3.48 -4.15 -12.59
C GLY A 54 -3.57 -5.52 -13.24
N ALA A 55 -2.91 -5.67 -14.39
CA ALA A 55 -2.77 -6.96 -15.06
C ALA A 55 -1.82 -7.89 -14.27
N THR A 56 -0.84 -7.30 -13.58
CA THR A 56 0.07 -7.98 -12.66
C THR A 56 -0.07 -7.41 -11.25
N ALA A 57 0.41 -8.16 -10.26
CA ALA A 57 0.53 -7.71 -8.88
C ALA A 57 1.32 -6.40 -8.75
N LEU A 58 2.44 -6.31 -9.47
CA LEU A 58 3.29 -5.13 -9.49
C LEU A 58 2.59 -3.92 -10.11
N ASP A 59 1.79 -4.11 -11.16
CA ASP A 59 1.03 -3.01 -11.77
C ASP A 59 -0.06 -2.48 -10.83
N ALA A 60 -0.77 -3.39 -10.15
CA ALA A 60 -1.78 -3.02 -9.15
C ALA A 60 -1.12 -2.26 -7.99
N PHE A 61 0.03 -2.73 -7.51
CA PHE A 61 0.81 -2.06 -6.46
C PHE A 61 1.34 -0.69 -6.90
N LYS A 62 1.87 -0.56 -8.11
CA LYS A 62 2.29 0.74 -8.69
C LYS A 62 1.14 1.73 -8.76
N ALA A 63 -0.01 1.30 -9.28
CA ALA A 63 -1.20 2.13 -9.38
C ALA A 63 -1.70 2.57 -7.99
N LEU A 64 -1.66 1.66 -7.00
CA LEU A 64 -1.97 1.95 -5.61
C LEU A 64 -1.04 3.03 -5.03
N VAL A 65 0.28 2.86 -5.15
CA VAL A 65 1.28 3.80 -4.60
C VAL A 65 1.14 5.18 -5.25
N THR A 66 0.95 5.26 -6.57
CA THR A 66 0.71 6.53 -7.28
C THR A 66 -0.57 7.21 -6.78
N GLY A 67 -1.66 6.44 -6.65
CA GLY A 67 -2.94 6.94 -6.15
C GLY A 67 -2.84 7.44 -4.70
N LEU A 68 -2.17 6.69 -3.83
CA LEU A 68 -1.97 7.05 -2.43
C LEU A 68 -1.11 8.31 -2.29
N ARG A 69 0.00 8.42 -3.01
CA ARG A 69 0.83 9.63 -3.04
C ARG A 69 0.05 10.86 -3.47
N SER A 70 -0.75 10.74 -4.52
CA SER A 70 -1.60 11.83 -5.02
C SER A 70 -2.66 12.25 -3.99
N LYS A 71 -3.19 11.30 -3.20
CA LYS A 71 -4.13 11.60 -2.12
C LYS A 71 -3.42 12.27 -0.93
N LEU A 72 -2.26 11.77 -0.54
CA LEU A 72 -1.46 12.36 0.55
C LEU A 72 -1.07 13.79 0.22
N ASP A 73 -0.55 14.05 -0.99
CA ASP A 73 -0.16 15.39 -1.44
C ASP A 73 -1.33 16.40 -1.39
N ARG A 74 -2.55 15.96 -1.75
CA ARG A 74 -3.76 16.80 -1.64
C ARG A 74 -4.23 17.03 -0.21
N LEU A 75 -4.00 16.07 0.68
CA LEU A 75 -4.42 16.16 2.09
C LEU A 75 -3.42 16.95 2.94
N ASP A 76 -2.14 16.73 2.70
CA ASP A 76 -1.02 17.30 3.43
C ASP A 76 0.27 17.12 2.62
N THR A 77 0.76 18.21 2.04
CA THR A 77 1.97 18.22 1.18
C THR A 77 3.26 17.91 1.95
N THR A 78 3.23 17.95 3.28
CA THR A 78 4.38 17.58 4.12
C THR A 78 4.39 16.09 4.48
N ASP A 79 3.27 15.41 4.27
CA ASP A 79 3.10 13.99 4.55
C ASP A 79 3.58 13.14 3.36
N SER A 80 4.20 12.02 3.68
CA SER A 80 4.72 11.10 2.67
C SER A 80 4.80 9.70 3.25
N ILE A 81 4.70 8.69 2.38
CA ILE A 81 4.97 7.29 2.75
C ILE A 81 6.37 7.20 3.37
N GLU A 82 6.45 6.60 4.55
CA GLU A 82 7.68 6.41 5.33
C GLU A 82 8.08 4.94 5.37
N VAL A 83 7.13 4.06 5.68
CA VAL A 83 7.35 2.62 5.83
C VAL A 83 6.29 1.84 5.07
N VAL A 84 6.72 0.76 4.41
CA VAL A 84 5.86 -0.27 3.82
C VAL A 84 6.27 -1.63 4.35
N ASN A 85 5.37 -2.30 5.07
CA ASN A 85 5.63 -3.58 5.71
C ASN A 85 4.77 -4.69 5.08
N ASN A 86 5.38 -5.81 4.75
CA ASN A 86 4.72 -7.06 4.36
C ASN A 86 4.70 -8.01 5.57
N PRO A 87 3.66 -7.98 6.42
CA PRO A 87 3.63 -8.73 7.68
C PRO A 87 3.54 -10.25 7.50
N CYS A 88 3.07 -10.72 6.34
CA CYS A 88 2.86 -12.14 6.09
C CYS A 88 3.93 -12.77 5.19
N ASN A 89 4.94 -12.00 4.78
CA ASN A 89 5.97 -12.42 3.80
C ASN A 89 5.37 -13.14 2.57
N THR A 90 4.27 -12.60 2.06
CA THR A 90 3.57 -13.17 0.89
C THR A 90 4.18 -12.61 -0.41
N GLU A 91 4.20 -13.42 -1.48
CA GLU A 91 5.13 -13.24 -2.62
C GLU A 91 4.54 -12.62 -3.91
N PHE A 92 3.38 -11.94 -3.90
CA PHE A 92 2.91 -11.31 -5.16
C PHE A 92 3.76 -10.13 -5.59
N VAL A 93 4.27 -9.37 -4.61
CA VAL A 93 5.26 -8.31 -4.84
C VAL A 93 6.35 -8.45 -3.80
N SER A 94 7.56 -8.77 -4.27
CA SER A 94 8.75 -8.93 -3.43
C SER A 94 9.24 -7.59 -2.88
N ALA A 95 10.03 -7.63 -1.80
CA ALA A 95 10.61 -6.41 -1.21
C ALA A 95 11.46 -5.59 -2.21
N PRO A 96 12.33 -6.19 -3.05
CA PRO A 96 13.04 -5.43 -4.08
C PRO A 96 12.10 -4.73 -5.07
N GLU A 97 11.01 -5.38 -5.49
CA GLU A 97 10.00 -4.77 -6.37
C GLU A 97 9.25 -3.65 -5.67
N GLN A 98 8.89 -3.82 -4.40
CA GLN A 98 8.30 -2.76 -3.58
C GLN A 98 9.24 -1.56 -3.49
N GLN A 99 10.52 -1.79 -3.21
CA GLN A 99 11.56 -0.76 -3.12
C GLN A 99 11.75 -0.02 -4.45
N GLN A 100 11.69 -0.72 -5.58
CA GLN A 100 11.75 -0.09 -6.91
C GLN A 100 10.58 0.86 -7.16
N VAL A 101 9.37 0.51 -6.72
CA VAL A 101 8.16 1.34 -6.89
C VAL A 101 8.14 2.52 -5.91
N LEU A 102 8.57 2.30 -4.67
CA LEU A 102 8.56 3.29 -3.60
C LEU A 102 9.76 4.24 -3.67
N GLY A 103 10.90 3.79 -4.17
CA GLY A 103 12.14 4.55 -4.22
C GLY A 103 12.89 4.59 -2.88
N GLN A 104 14.15 5.02 -2.93
CA GLN A 104 15.14 4.84 -1.86
C GLN A 104 14.85 5.52 -0.52
N LYS A 105 13.87 6.42 -0.45
CA LYS A 105 13.53 7.17 0.78
C LYS A 105 12.48 6.49 1.65
N VAL A 106 11.90 5.40 1.16
CA VAL A 106 10.90 4.60 1.88
C VAL A 106 11.59 3.35 2.42
N VAL A 107 11.29 3.00 3.67
CA VAL A 107 11.73 1.75 4.28
C VAL A 107 10.76 0.65 3.88
N VAL A 108 11.28 -0.44 3.30
CA VAL A 108 10.50 -1.66 3.07
C VAL A 108 10.86 -2.66 4.15
N GLN A 109 9.84 -3.30 4.71
CA GLN A 109 9.94 -4.30 5.76
C GLN A 109 9.25 -5.60 5.34
N VAL A 110 9.82 -6.71 5.79
CA VAL A 110 9.20 -8.03 5.71
C VAL A 110 9.13 -8.59 7.12
N ASN A 111 7.93 -8.96 7.57
CA ASN A 111 7.69 -9.40 8.94
C ASN A 111 8.21 -8.40 10.00
N GLY A 112 8.13 -7.09 9.72
CA GLY A 112 8.61 -6.04 10.61
C GLY A 112 10.14 -5.86 10.67
N VAL A 113 10.89 -6.49 9.77
CA VAL A 113 12.35 -6.35 9.66
C VAL A 113 12.70 -5.62 8.37
N ASP A 114 13.56 -4.60 8.45
CA ASP A 114 14.07 -3.84 7.30
C ASP A 114 14.83 -4.77 6.34
N VAL A 115 14.62 -4.60 5.03
CA VAL A 115 15.17 -5.43 3.96
C VAL A 115 15.84 -4.64 2.85
#